data_AF-A0A6V7I5I0-F1
#
_entry.id   AF-A0A6V7I5I0-F1
#
_cell.length_a   1.000
_cell.length_b   1.000
_cell.length_c   1.000
_cell.angle_alpha   90.00
_cell.angle_beta   90.00
_cell.angle_gamma   90.00
#
_symmetry.space_group_name_H-M   'P 1'
#
loop_
_entity.id
_entity.type
_entity.pdbx_description
1 polymer ?
#
loop_
_entity_poly.entity_id
_entity_poly.type
_entity_poly.pdbx_seq_one_letter_code
_entity_poly.pdbx_strand_id
1 'polypeptide(L)'
;ENIMLFDFTKANDVSQWHESSDVVRTVGKSKGALTLQKTQLFQRGIFFSLLNPQPNGAGFAGVVMPTQWNLSSYRNIEIKCRAQGANDHYKVILRHREQSPNEVAYEQFFT
;
A
#
# COMPACT_ATOMS: atom_id res chain seq x y z
N GLU A 1 11.51 -21.43 3.62
CA GLU A 1 11.22 -20.53 4.75
C GLU A 1 10.56 -19.27 4.23
N ASN A 2 9.72 -18.63 5.03
CA ASN A 2 9.10 -17.35 4.68
C ASN A 2 9.89 -16.21 5.33
N ILE A 3 10.07 -15.10 4.62
CA ILE A 3 10.60 -13.87 5.22
C ILE A 3 9.45 -12.91 5.55
N MET A 4 9.58 -12.22 6.68
CA MET A 4 8.66 -11.16 7.05
C MET A 4 9.15 -9.85 6.43
N LEU A 5 8.42 -9.32 5.43
CA LEU A 5 8.76 -8.03 4.80
C LEU A 5 8.38 -6.86 5.71
N PHE A 6 7.20 -6.91 6.32
CA PHE A 6 6.70 -5.89 7.23
C PHE A 6 5.89 -6.52 8.36
N ASP A 7 6.31 -6.30 9.61
CA ASP A 7 5.57 -6.70 10.81
C ASP A 7 4.97 -5.48 11.52
N PHE A 8 3.75 -5.10 11.13
CA PHE A 8 3.05 -3.99 11.77
C PHE A 8 2.60 -4.29 13.20
N THR A 9 2.72 -5.53 13.70
CA THR A 9 2.44 -5.85 15.11
C THR A 9 3.59 -5.47 16.03
N LYS A 10 4.79 -5.26 15.46
CA LYS A 10 6.02 -4.90 16.18
C LYS A 10 6.68 -3.60 15.70
N ALA A 11 6.21 -3.02 14.60
CA ALA A 11 6.76 -1.78 14.06
C ALA A 11 6.72 -0.62 15.07
N ASN A 12 7.80 0.17 15.12
CA ASN A 12 7.85 1.36 15.97
C ASN A 12 7.01 2.50 15.37
N ASP A 13 7.15 2.74 14.07
CA ASP A 13 6.43 3.73 13.29
C ASP A 13 6.25 3.26 11.83
N VAL A 14 5.60 4.10 11.02
CA VAL A 14 5.40 3.91 9.57
C VAL A 14 5.85 5.12 8.77
N SER A 15 6.78 5.92 9.32
CA SER A 15 7.23 7.19 8.73
C SER A 15 7.90 7.05 7.36
N GLN A 16 8.44 5.87 7.07
CA GLN A 16 9.06 5.55 5.79
C GLN A 16 8.04 5.20 4.69
N TRP A 17 6.77 5.00 5.05
CA TRP A 17 5.70 4.85 4.07
C TRP A 17 5.23 6.22 3.62
N HIS A 18 5.27 6.46 2.32
CA HIS A 18 4.85 7.72 1.72
C HIS A 18 3.51 7.57 1.05
N GLU A 19 2.72 8.63 1.06
CA GLU A 19 1.51 8.68 0.25
C GLU A 19 1.84 8.56 -1.23
N SER A 20 1.02 7.78 -1.95
CA SER A 20 1.00 7.73 -3.40
C SER A 20 -0.46 7.74 -3.86
N SER A 21 -0.97 8.92 -4.15
CA SER A 21 -2.36 9.17 -4.56
C SER A 21 -2.41 10.06 -5.80
N ASP A 22 -3.61 10.27 -6.35
CA ASP A 22 -3.82 11.11 -7.52
C ASP A 22 -3.43 12.60 -7.34
N VAL A 23 -3.13 13.05 -6.10
CA VAL A 23 -2.70 14.42 -5.75
C VAL A 23 -1.40 14.87 -6.40
N VAL A 24 -0.63 13.95 -7.00
CA VAL A 24 0.50 14.31 -7.87
C VAL A 24 0.05 15.06 -9.13
N ARG A 25 -1.24 15.03 -9.46
CA ARG A 25 -1.87 15.82 -10.52
C ARG A 25 -2.57 17.02 -9.89
N THR A 26 -2.60 18.16 -10.57
CA THR A 26 -3.27 19.40 -10.11
C THR A 26 -4.74 19.20 -9.70
N VAL A 27 -5.40 18.19 -10.28
CA VAL A 27 -6.80 17.85 -10.05
C VAL A 27 -7.01 16.71 -9.05
N GLY A 28 -5.94 16.14 -8.49
CA GLY A 28 -6.01 15.04 -7.54
C GLY A 28 -6.56 15.48 -6.19
N LYS A 29 -7.47 14.67 -5.65
CA LYS A 29 -8.21 14.98 -4.41
C LYS A 29 -8.31 13.78 -3.46
N SER A 30 -7.81 12.63 -3.86
CA SER A 30 -7.81 11.42 -3.04
C SER A 30 -6.72 11.50 -1.98
N LYS A 31 -6.84 10.71 -0.91
CA LYS A 31 -5.85 10.67 0.17
C LYS A 31 -5.53 9.23 0.56
N GLY A 32 -4.25 8.90 0.62
CA GLY A 32 -3.75 7.65 1.19
C GLY A 32 -2.97 7.93 2.47
N ALA A 33 -3.22 7.17 3.53
CA ALA A 33 -2.43 7.24 4.75
C ALA A 33 -2.27 5.86 5.40
N LEU A 34 -1.05 5.52 5.81
CA LEU A 34 -0.78 4.36 6.64
C LEU A 34 -0.50 4.84 8.07
N THR A 35 -1.12 4.21 9.05
CA THR A 35 -0.88 4.51 10.47
C THR A 35 -0.79 3.24 11.29
N LEU A 36 -0.20 3.33 12.49
CA LEU A 36 -0.23 2.26 13.48
C LEU A 36 -1.38 2.52 14.45
N GLN A 37 -2.27 1.55 14.61
CA GLN A 37 -3.19 1.51 15.73
C GLN A 37 -2.54 0.69 16.85
N LYS A 38 -2.19 1.38 17.95
CA LYS A 38 -1.66 0.77 19.17
C LYS A 38 -2.73 0.78 20.25
N THR A 39 -3.02 -0.38 20.81
CA THR A 39 -3.92 -0.55 21.97
C THR A 39 -3.14 -1.21 23.11
N GLN A 40 -3.77 -1.36 24.28
CA GLN A 40 -3.17 -2.12 25.38
C GLN A 40 -3.01 -3.62 25.07
N LEU A 41 -3.79 -4.16 24.12
CA LEU A 41 -3.83 -5.60 23.83
C LEU A 41 -3.12 -6.00 22.55
N PHE A 42 -3.08 -5.11 21.56
CA PHE A 42 -2.50 -5.39 20.26
C PHE A 42 -2.07 -4.12 19.52
N GLN A 43 -1.24 -4.34 18.50
CA GLN A 43 -0.88 -3.35 17.50
C GLN A 43 -1.16 -3.89 16.09
N ARG A 44 -1.55 -2.99 15.18
CA ARG A 44 -1.67 -3.29 13.74
C ARG A 44 -1.44 -2.05 12.88
N GLY A 45 -1.13 -2.27 11.61
CA GLY A 45 -1.18 -1.24 10.58
C GLY A 45 -2.61 -1.03 10.09
N ILE A 46 -2.98 0.21 9.82
CA ILE A 46 -4.23 0.57 9.16
C ILE A 46 -3.88 1.45 7.95
N PHE A 47 -4.28 0.98 6.77
CA PHE A 47 -4.30 1.81 5.57
C PHE A 47 -5.68 2.47 5.45
N PHE A 48 -5.69 3.79 5.43
CA PHE A 48 -6.86 4.61 5.14
C PHE A 48 -6.80 5.09 3.70
N SER A 49 -7.90 4.86 2.97
CA SER A 49 -8.14 5.39 1.63
C SER A 49 -9.34 6.32 1.65
N LEU A 50 -9.14 7.54 1.16
CA LEU A 50 -10.22 8.45 0.77
C LEU A 50 -10.15 8.57 -0.74
N LEU A 51 -11.16 8.07 -1.43
CA LEU A 51 -11.30 8.24 -2.88
C LEU A 51 -12.16 9.48 -3.15
N ASN A 52 -11.61 10.41 -3.92
CA ASN A 52 -12.34 11.57 -4.43
C ASN A 52 -12.08 11.67 -5.94
N PRO A 53 -12.69 10.77 -6.73
CA PRO A 53 -12.41 10.65 -8.14
C PRO A 53 -12.80 11.92 -8.91
N GLN A 54 -12.14 12.15 -10.02
CA GLN A 54 -12.51 13.18 -10.99
C GLN A 54 -13.90 12.90 -11.60
N PRO A 55 -14.54 13.89 -12.27
CA PRO A 55 -15.86 13.68 -12.90
C PRO A 55 -15.91 12.52 -13.90
N ASN A 56 -14.78 12.15 -14.51
CA ASN A 56 -14.66 11.00 -15.40
C ASN A 56 -14.41 9.66 -14.66
N GLY A 57 -14.45 9.65 -13.33
CA GLY A 57 -14.21 8.47 -12.49
C GLY A 57 -12.73 8.20 -12.16
N ALA A 58 -11.78 8.93 -12.74
CA ALA A 58 -10.36 8.67 -12.50
C ALA A 58 -9.91 9.17 -11.12
N GLY A 59 -9.38 8.26 -10.30
CA GLY A 59 -8.76 8.59 -9.03
C GLY A 59 -8.14 7.36 -8.36
N PHE A 60 -7.17 7.58 -7.47
CA PHE A 60 -6.61 6.52 -6.64
C PHE A 60 -6.01 7.07 -5.35
N ALA A 61 -6.02 6.24 -4.30
CA ALA A 61 -5.36 6.48 -3.03
C ALA A 61 -4.48 5.28 -2.69
N GLY A 62 -3.25 5.54 -2.26
CA GLY A 62 -2.28 4.51 -1.97
C GLY A 62 -1.15 5.00 -1.08
N VAL A 63 -0.31 4.06 -0.67
CA VAL A 63 0.95 4.31 0.02
C VAL A 63 2.06 3.47 -0.62
N VAL A 64 3.30 3.94 -0.50
CA VAL A 64 4.48 3.30 -1.07
C VAL A 64 5.60 3.28 -0.04
N MET A 65 6.31 2.15 0.04
CA MET A 65 7.54 2.01 0.81
C MET A 65 8.72 1.92 -0.17
N PRO A 66 9.58 2.95 -0.27
CA PRO A 66 10.74 2.91 -1.15
C PRO A 66 11.83 2.01 -0.54
N THR A 67 11.80 0.72 -0.90
CA THR A 67 12.79 -0.26 -0.43
C THR A 67 13.11 -1.28 -1.51
N GLN A 68 14.17 -2.05 -1.28
CA GLN A 68 14.66 -3.06 -2.22
C GLN A 68 14.85 -4.39 -1.50
N TRP A 69 14.35 -5.45 -2.12
CA TRP A 69 14.53 -6.81 -1.65
C TRP A 69 15.05 -7.69 -2.77
N ASN A 70 15.88 -8.67 -2.42
CA ASN A 70 16.13 -9.81 -3.29
C ASN A 70 15.09 -10.89 -2.98
N LEU A 71 14.07 -11.01 -3.84
CA LEU A 71 12.99 -11.97 -3.69
C LEU A 71 13.15 -13.20 -4.62
N SER A 72 14.32 -13.41 -5.23
CA SER A 72 14.53 -14.45 -6.25
C SER A 72 14.22 -15.87 -5.78
N SER A 73 14.35 -16.14 -4.48
CA SER A 73 14.05 -17.44 -3.87
C SER A 73 12.58 -17.64 -3.50
N TYR A 74 11.72 -16.63 -3.72
CA TYR A 74 10.31 -16.64 -3.33
C TYR A 74 9.40 -16.57 -4.56
N ARG A 75 8.21 -17.16 -4.44
CA ARG A 75 7.22 -17.23 -5.53
C ARG A 75 5.98 -16.37 -5.30
N ASN A 76 5.66 -16.09 -4.04
CA ASN A 76 4.42 -15.44 -3.65
C ASN A 76 4.69 -14.35 -2.61
N ILE A 77 3.80 -13.38 -2.55
CA ILE A 77 3.66 -12.45 -1.42
C ILE A 77 2.37 -12.81 -0.70
N GLU A 78 2.45 -12.90 0.62
CA GLU A 78 1.29 -13.09 1.48
C GLU A 78 1.07 -11.82 2.31
N ILE A 79 -0.20 -11.39 2.41
CA ILE A 79 -0.61 -10.25 3.22
C ILE A 79 -1.76 -10.71 4.11
N LYS A 80 -1.59 -10.52 5.42
CA LYS A 80 -2.66 -10.74 6.39
C LYS A 80 -3.38 -9.42 6.63
N CYS A 81 -4.56 -9.26 6.03
CA CYS A 81 -5.36 -8.05 6.14
C CYS A 81 -6.85 -8.36 6.32
N ARG A 82 -7.63 -7.31 6.59
CA ARG A 82 -9.09 -7.31 6.56
C ARG A 82 -9.56 -5.95 6.08
N ALA A 83 -10.65 -5.90 5.33
CA ALA A 83 -11.22 -4.66 4.82
C ALA A 83 -12.40 -4.18 5.68
N GLN A 84 -12.61 -2.86 5.71
CA GLN A 84 -13.82 -2.20 6.20
C GLN A 84 -14.10 -0.97 5.34
N GLY A 85 -15.37 -0.64 5.12
CA GLY A 85 -15.79 0.47 4.28
C GLY A 85 -16.32 0.02 2.92
N ALA A 86 -16.53 0.98 2.02
CA ALA A 86 -17.18 0.76 0.73
C ALA A 86 -16.22 0.40 -0.41
N ASN A 87 -14.92 0.63 -0.25
CA ASN A 87 -13.93 0.27 -1.27
C ASN A 87 -13.48 -1.18 -1.07
N ASP A 88 -13.69 -1.99 -2.08
CA ASP A 88 -13.33 -3.41 -2.21
C ASP A 88 -12.27 -3.66 -3.29
N HIS A 89 -11.88 -2.63 -4.05
CA HIS A 89 -10.87 -2.74 -5.09
C HIS A 89 -9.52 -2.24 -4.55
N TYR A 90 -8.71 -3.17 -4.03
CA TYR A 90 -7.33 -2.90 -3.66
C TYR A 90 -6.38 -3.66 -4.57
N LYS A 91 -5.21 -3.08 -4.80
CA LYS A 91 -4.11 -3.76 -5.50
C LYS A 91 -2.80 -3.58 -4.78
N VAL A 92 -1.92 -4.56 -4.94
CA VAL A 92 -0.51 -4.48 -4.53
C VAL A 92 0.34 -4.43 -5.77
N ILE A 93 1.28 -3.50 -5.77
CA ILE A 93 2.20 -3.26 -6.88
C ILE A 93 3.61 -3.57 -6.39
N LEU A 94 4.31 -4.43 -7.14
CA LEU A 94 5.76 -4.58 -7.02
C LEU A 94 6.42 -4.04 -8.29
N ARG A 95 7.51 -3.31 -8.10
CA ARG A 95 8.34 -2.82 -9.19
C ARG A 95 9.62 -3.64 -9.24
N HIS A 96 10.01 -4.05 -10.44
CA HIS A 96 11.31 -4.70 -10.60
C HIS A 96 12.41 -3.63 -10.68
N ARG A 97 13.66 -4.03 -10.39
CA ARG A 97 14.81 -3.14 -10.43
C ARG A 97 14.91 -2.54 -11.84
N GLU A 98 15.28 -1.26 -11.91
CA GLU A 98 15.48 -0.50 -13.16
C GLU A 98 14.21 -0.10 -13.92
N GLN A 99 13.03 -0.50 -13.46
CA GLN A 99 11.78 0.03 -13.99
C GLN A 99 11.52 1.44 -13.50
N SER A 100 10.96 2.28 -14.39
CA SER A 100 10.55 3.62 -14.00
C SER A 100 9.46 3.57 -12.92
N PRO A 101 9.28 4.61 -12.08
CA PRO A 101 8.20 4.64 -11.08
C PRO A 101 6.79 4.42 -11.64
N ASN A 102 6.63 4.63 -12.95
CA ASN A 102 5.39 4.48 -13.70
C ASN A 102 5.17 3.07 -14.25
N GLU A 103 6.18 2.21 -14.19
CA GLU A 103 6.12 0.83 -14.64
C GLU A 103 5.80 -0.12 -13.47
N VAL A 104 4.99 -1.13 -13.77
CA VAL A 104 4.55 -2.14 -12.81
C VAL A 104 5.02 -3.51 -13.33
N ALA A 105 5.87 -4.19 -12.57
CA ALA A 105 6.29 -5.56 -12.89
C ALA A 105 5.21 -6.57 -12.48
N TYR A 106 4.54 -6.32 -11.36
CA TYR A 106 3.52 -7.21 -10.82
C TYR A 106 2.40 -6.40 -10.20
N GLU A 107 1.17 -6.74 -10.58
CA GLU A 107 -0.07 -6.19 -10.06
C GLU A 107 -1.01 -7.35 -9.71
N GLN A 108 -1.57 -7.31 -8.51
CA GLN A 108 -2.61 -8.24 -8.09
C GLN A 108 -3.72 -7.48 -7.39
N PHE A 109 -4.96 -7.71 -7.82
CA PHE A 109 -6.16 -7.22 -7.15
C PHE A 109 -6.60 -8.19 -6.06
N PHE A 110 -7.12 -7.62 -4.98
CA PHE A 110 -7.68 -8.32 -3.83
C PHE A 110 -9.11 -7.84 -3.64
N THR A 111 -10.06 -8.77 -3.73
CA THR A 111 -11.50 -8.57 -3.52
C THR A 111 -11.95 -9.27 -2.25
#